data_AF-A0A3N5A6Z1-F1
#
_entry.id   AF-A0A3N5A6Z1-F1
#
_cell.length_a   1.000
_cell.length_b   1.000
_cell.length_c   1.000
_cell.angle_alpha   90.00
_cell.angle_beta   90.00
_cell.angle_gamma   90.00
#
_symmetry.space_group_name_H-M   'P 1'
#
loop_
_entity.id
_entity.type
_entity.pdbx_description
1 polymer ?
#
loop_
_entity_poly.entity_id
_entity_poly.type
_entity_poly.pdbx_seq_one_letter_code
_entity_poly.pdbx_strand_id
1 'polypeptide(L)'
;MVPMPPAKRPASRPFTPLDFQLVLLRRMADHNPDLVEDARRELGASIADMREANKRWQAMLHSPRARAAASRYRSILGTPESVITRKIGDLDCEAWLWPLPLWPDLRFEVLLAPNGAVWNEWLVRAPGTPGPALRTLDDLTPWSCTVDEAARAFAPARPLEGTAPTRWGLAFTAADGAGVRREVAAEFTWGLLQRVAVSDRPPSPESRP
;
A
#
# COMPACT_ATOMS: atom_id res chain seq x y z
N MET A 1 -39.89 34.30 -22.70
CA MET A 1 -39.35 33.45 -21.62
C MET A 1 -37.93 33.07 -22.03
N VAL A 2 -36.91 33.75 -21.50
CA VAL A 2 -35.50 33.52 -21.89
C VAL A 2 -35.01 32.27 -21.14
N PRO A 3 -34.39 31.28 -21.83
CA PRO A 3 -33.86 30.11 -21.16
C PRO A 3 -32.66 30.49 -20.29
N MET A 4 -32.75 30.17 -19.01
CA MET A 4 -31.68 30.39 -18.03
C MET A 4 -30.53 29.41 -18.34
N PRO A 5 -29.27 29.89 -18.45
CA PRO A 5 -28.14 29.00 -18.68
C PRO A 5 -27.98 28.04 -17.49
N PRO A 6 -27.58 26.78 -17.73
CA PRO A 6 -27.40 25.80 -16.66
C PRO A 6 -26.36 26.33 -15.68
N ALA A 7 -26.70 26.32 -14.39
CA ALA A 7 -25.79 26.69 -13.33
C ALA A 7 -24.48 25.90 -13.49
N LYS A 8 -23.36 26.62 -13.63
CA LYS A 8 -22.00 26.07 -13.62
C LYS A 8 -21.89 25.22 -12.35
N ARG A 9 -21.82 23.89 -12.49
CA ARG A 9 -21.48 23.02 -11.37
C ARG A 9 -20.20 23.60 -10.73
N PRO A 10 -20.17 23.84 -9.41
CA PRO A 10 -18.95 24.30 -8.78
C PRO A 10 -17.85 23.30 -9.15
N ALA A 11 -16.75 23.82 -9.70
CA ALA A 11 -15.61 22.99 -10.05
C ALA A 11 -15.24 22.20 -8.79
N SER A 12 -15.28 20.87 -8.88
CA SER A 12 -14.91 20.03 -7.76
C SER A 12 -13.51 20.42 -7.31
N ARG A 13 -13.29 20.51 -5.98
CA ARG A 13 -11.96 20.81 -5.43
C ARG A 13 -10.92 19.88 -6.08
N PRO A 14 -9.67 20.33 -6.28
CA PRO A 14 -8.62 19.46 -6.79
C PRO A 14 -8.48 18.18 -5.94
N PHE A 15 -8.00 17.09 -6.55
CA PHE A 15 -7.67 15.89 -5.80
C PHE A 15 -6.24 16.05 -5.25
N THR A 16 -6.09 15.89 -3.94
CA THR A 16 -4.86 16.26 -3.20
C THR A 16 -4.13 15.02 -2.65
N PRO A 17 -2.89 15.17 -2.16
CA PRO A 17 -2.20 14.09 -1.44
C PRO A 17 -2.97 13.61 -0.19
N LEU A 18 -3.72 14.51 0.47
CA LEU A 18 -4.60 14.12 1.58
C LEU A 18 -5.72 13.19 1.08
N ASP A 19 -6.42 13.56 0.00
CA ASP A 19 -7.44 12.69 -0.59
C ASP A 19 -6.85 11.33 -1.00
N PHE A 20 -5.59 11.30 -1.48
CA PHE A 20 -4.89 10.06 -1.82
C PHE A 20 -4.62 9.16 -0.60
N GLN A 21 -4.14 9.72 0.52
CA GLN A 21 -3.95 8.95 1.76
C GLN A 21 -5.27 8.35 2.26
N LEU A 22 -6.39 9.08 2.10
CA LEU A 22 -7.72 8.56 2.43
C LEU A 22 -8.17 7.40 1.51
N VAL A 23 -7.69 7.34 0.27
CA VAL A 23 -7.90 6.17 -0.61
C VAL A 23 -7.15 4.96 -0.07
N LEU A 24 -5.91 5.14 0.36
CA LEU A 24 -5.12 4.06 0.94
C LEU A 24 -5.81 3.50 2.20
N LEU A 25 -6.15 4.40 3.12
CA LEU A 25 -6.83 4.10 4.38
C LEU A 25 -8.15 3.35 4.17
N ARG A 26 -8.98 3.76 3.20
CA ARG A 26 -10.27 3.08 2.97
C ARG A 26 -10.10 1.61 2.62
N ARG A 27 -9.05 1.24 1.88
CA ARG A 27 -8.78 -0.17 1.56
C ARG A 27 -8.26 -0.93 2.79
N MET A 28 -7.44 -0.30 3.61
CA MET A 28 -6.96 -0.88 4.87
C MET A 28 -8.10 -1.06 5.90
N ALA A 29 -9.15 -0.23 5.83
CA ALA A 29 -10.32 -0.30 6.72
C ALA A 29 -11.12 -1.60 6.57
N ASP A 30 -10.93 -2.34 5.46
CA ASP A 30 -11.53 -3.66 5.29
C ASP A 30 -10.93 -4.69 6.28
N HIS A 31 -9.75 -4.41 6.85
CA HIS A 31 -9.04 -5.28 7.80
C HIS A 31 -8.92 -4.65 9.19
N ASN A 32 -8.58 -3.36 9.28
CA ASN A 32 -8.26 -2.66 10.52
C ASN A 32 -9.08 -1.37 10.66
N PRO A 33 -10.41 -1.44 10.85
CA PRO A 33 -11.28 -0.25 10.85
C PRO A 33 -10.95 0.74 11.97
N ASP A 34 -10.61 0.28 13.18
CA ASP A 34 -10.30 1.14 14.32
C ASP A 34 -8.98 1.89 14.13
N LEU A 35 -7.93 1.20 13.68
CA LEU A 35 -6.63 1.82 13.37
C LEU A 35 -6.76 2.86 12.25
N VAL A 36 -7.61 2.60 11.25
CA VAL A 36 -7.91 3.58 10.19
C VAL A 36 -8.69 4.78 10.72
N GLU A 37 -9.61 4.57 11.64
CA GLU A 37 -10.36 5.65 12.27
C GLU A 37 -9.44 6.61 13.02
N ASP A 38 -8.46 6.09 13.76
CA ASP A 38 -7.45 6.88 14.46
C ASP A 38 -6.55 7.66 13.48
N ALA A 39 -6.00 6.99 12.47
CA ALA A 39 -5.19 7.62 11.43
C ALA A 39 -5.95 8.72 10.67
N ARG A 40 -7.25 8.49 10.40
CA ARG A 40 -8.11 9.49 9.76
C ARG A 40 -8.31 10.73 10.64
N ARG A 41 -8.44 10.54 11.96
CA ARG A 41 -8.58 11.64 12.93
C ARG A 41 -7.29 12.45 13.02
N GLU A 42 -6.13 11.81 13.00
CA GLU A 42 -4.83 12.48 12.93
C GLU A 42 -4.72 13.38 11.69
N LEU A 43 -5.22 12.90 10.55
CA LEU A 43 -5.30 13.67 9.31
C LEU A 43 -6.39 14.76 9.30
N GLY A 44 -7.20 14.88 10.35
CA GLY A 44 -8.30 15.85 10.44
C GLY A 44 -9.42 15.64 9.42
N ALA A 45 -9.49 14.46 8.80
CA ALA A 45 -10.50 14.13 7.79
C ALA A 45 -11.71 13.47 8.44
N SER A 46 -12.91 13.57 7.86
CA SER A 46 -14.10 12.83 8.28
C SER A 46 -14.25 11.48 7.54
N ILE A 47 -15.10 10.57 8.04
CA ILE A 47 -15.46 9.36 7.30
C ILE A 47 -16.12 9.69 5.95
N ALA A 48 -16.83 10.83 5.87
CA ALA A 48 -17.44 11.31 4.63
C ALA A 48 -16.37 11.77 3.63
N ASP A 49 -15.34 12.48 4.09
CA ASP A 49 -14.19 12.85 3.25
C ASP A 49 -13.51 11.62 2.65
N MET A 50 -13.30 10.58 3.47
CA MET A 50 -12.70 9.34 3.01
C MET A 50 -13.56 8.64 1.94
N ARG A 51 -14.87 8.57 2.15
CA ARG A 51 -15.81 7.99 1.17
C ARG A 51 -15.81 8.77 -0.14
N GLU A 52 -15.85 10.10 -0.07
CA GLU A 52 -15.85 10.97 -1.25
C GLU A 52 -14.51 10.91 -2.01
N ALA A 53 -13.38 10.89 -1.30
CA ALA A 53 -12.06 10.68 -1.90
C ALA A 53 -12.01 9.36 -2.69
N ASN A 54 -12.50 8.27 -2.10
CA ASN A 54 -12.55 6.96 -2.78
C ASN A 54 -13.46 6.96 -3.99
N LYS A 55 -14.65 7.57 -3.89
CA LYS A 55 -15.56 7.70 -5.03
C LYS A 55 -14.91 8.47 -6.18
N ARG A 56 -14.27 9.60 -5.89
CA ARG A 56 -13.53 10.41 -6.89
C ARG A 56 -12.38 9.64 -7.50
N TRP A 57 -11.63 8.87 -6.70
CA TRP A 57 -10.55 8.01 -7.18
C TRP A 57 -11.04 6.92 -8.14
N GLN A 58 -12.10 6.18 -7.77
CA GLN A 58 -12.69 5.16 -8.65
C GLN A 58 -13.20 5.77 -9.96
N ALA A 59 -13.84 6.94 -9.90
CA ALA A 59 -14.28 7.66 -11.09
C ALA A 59 -13.10 8.07 -12.00
N MET A 60 -11.96 8.46 -11.43
CA MET A 60 -10.73 8.75 -12.20
C MET A 60 -10.15 7.51 -12.87
N LEU A 61 -10.16 6.35 -12.20
CA LEU A 61 -9.65 5.09 -12.75
C LEU A 61 -10.50 4.56 -13.90
N HIS A 62 -11.82 4.72 -13.84
CA HIS A 62 -12.74 4.25 -14.88
C HIS A 62 -12.97 5.26 -16.03
N SER A 63 -12.27 6.39 -16.04
CA SER A 63 -12.46 7.41 -17.07
C SER A 63 -11.87 6.97 -18.42
N PRO A 64 -12.63 7.03 -19.53
CA PRO A 64 -12.10 6.74 -20.87
C PRO A 64 -10.98 7.68 -21.34
N ARG A 65 -10.87 8.86 -20.71
CA ARG A 65 -9.80 9.86 -20.95
C ARG A 65 -8.74 9.82 -19.85
N ALA A 66 -8.62 8.72 -19.11
CA ALA A 66 -7.65 8.60 -18.04
C ALA A 66 -6.23 8.84 -18.58
N ARG A 67 -5.49 9.75 -17.93
CA ARG A 67 -4.05 9.89 -18.17
C ARG A 67 -3.36 8.55 -17.93
N ALA A 68 -2.22 8.34 -18.60
CA ALA A 68 -1.29 7.25 -18.28
C ALA A 68 -1.07 7.21 -16.77
N ALA A 69 -1.11 6.01 -16.17
CA ALA A 69 -1.20 5.83 -14.72
C ALA A 69 -0.11 6.61 -13.95
N ALA A 70 1.12 6.58 -14.45
CA ALA A 70 2.25 7.35 -13.90
C ALA A 70 1.98 8.88 -13.84
N SER A 71 1.38 9.46 -14.89
CA SER A 71 1.06 10.89 -14.95
C SER A 71 0.00 11.29 -13.93
N ARG A 72 -0.94 10.39 -13.61
CA ARG A 72 -1.96 10.63 -12.58
C ARG A 72 -1.34 10.78 -11.19
N TYR A 73 -0.34 9.96 -10.84
CA TYR A 73 0.37 10.12 -9.57
C TYR A 73 1.11 11.44 -9.48
N ARG A 74 1.87 11.84 -10.51
CA ARG A 74 2.54 13.15 -10.52
C ARG A 74 1.57 14.32 -10.41
N SER A 75 0.40 14.21 -11.04
CA SER A 75 -0.62 15.26 -10.96
C SER A 75 -1.24 15.41 -9.57
N ILE A 76 -1.24 14.35 -8.74
CA ILE A 76 -1.88 14.32 -7.42
C ILE A 76 -0.85 14.56 -6.32
N LEU A 77 0.28 13.87 -6.39
CA LEU A 77 1.34 13.86 -5.38
C LEU A 77 2.48 14.85 -5.69
N GLY A 78 2.48 15.47 -6.87
CA GLY A 78 3.52 16.37 -7.32
C GLY A 78 4.75 15.63 -7.84
N THR A 79 5.90 16.31 -7.83
CA THR A 79 7.19 15.70 -8.21
C THR A 79 7.60 14.66 -7.16
N PRO A 80 8.05 13.45 -7.57
CA PRO A 80 8.61 12.47 -6.64
C PRO A 80 9.78 13.09 -5.85
N GLU A 81 9.90 12.72 -4.57
CA GLU A 81 11.07 13.08 -3.76
C GLU A 81 12.33 12.42 -4.32
N SER A 82 12.21 11.18 -4.80
CA SER A 82 13.30 10.48 -5.46
C SER A 82 12.79 9.60 -6.61
N VAL A 83 13.64 9.44 -7.62
CA VAL A 83 13.48 8.46 -8.69
C VAL A 83 14.68 7.52 -8.64
N ILE A 84 14.44 6.23 -8.47
CA ILE A 84 15.49 5.21 -8.33
C ILE A 84 15.40 4.27 -9.52
N THR A 85 16.51 4.06 -10.23
CA THR A 85 16.59 3.02 -11.26
C THR A 85 16.77 1.65 -10.60
N ARG A 86 15.95 0.68 -10.97
CA ARG A 86 16.02 -0.72 -10.52
C ARG A 86 16.19 -1.64 -11.71
N LYS A 87 17.22 -2.48 -11.66
CA LYS A 87 17.41 -3.56 -12.63
C LYS A 87 16.64 -4.79 -12.14
N ILE A 88 15.60 -5.19 -12.87
CA ILE A 88 14.78 -6.37 -12.59
C ILE A 88 14.95 -7.35 -13.75
N GLY A 89 15.75 -8.38 -13.53
CA GLY A 89 16.27 -9.20 -14.63
C GLY A 89 17.08 -8.34 -15.60
N ASP A 90 16.69 -8.36 -16.88
CA ASP A 90 17.32 -7.55 -17.92
C ASP A 90 16.68 -6.18 -18.13
N LEU A 91 15.66 -5.83 -17.35
CA LEU A 91 14.85 -4.63 -17.53
C LEU A 91 15.30 -3.52 -16.57
N ASP A 92 15.48 -2.32 -17.12
CA ASP A 92 15.75 -1.11 -16.34
C ASP A 92 14.42 -0.40 -16.03
N CYS A 93 13.97 -0.56 -14.79
CA CYS A 93 12.72 0.01 -14.28
C CYS A 93 13.01 1.28 -13.47
N GLU A 94 12.02 2.15 -13.33
CA GLU A 94 12.09 3.33 -12.45
C GLU A 94 11.13 3.18 -11.27
N ALA A 95 11.60 3.41 -10.06
CA ALA A 95 10.79 3.52 -8.85
C ALA A 95 10.66 5.00 -8.47
N TRP A 96 9.45 5.55 -8.56
CA TRP A 96 9.15 6.92 -8.15
C TRP A 96 8.62 6.91 -6.72
N LEU A 97 9.24 7.68 -5.82
CA LEU A 97 8.91 7.70 -4.39
C LEU A 97 8.32 9.05 -3.97
N TRP A 98 7.21 9.03 -3.26
CA TRP A 98 6.64 10.23 -2.63
C TRP A 98 6.49 10.05 -1.12
N PRO A 99 6.77 11.11 -0.32
CA PRO A 99 6.43 11.14 1.09
C PRO A 99 4.92 11.22 1.26
N LEU A 100 4.41 10.54 2.28
CA LEU A 100 3.02 10.66 2.72
C LEU A 100 3.03 11.02 4.21
N PRO A 101 2.44 12.17 4.62
CA PRO A 101 2.51 12.65 6.00
C PRO A 101 2.09 11.64 7.08
N LEU A 102 1.12 10.77 6.80
CA LEU A 102 0.67 9.74 7.74
C LEU A 102 1.72 8.67 8.04
N TRP A 103 2.64 8.43 7.10
CA TRP A 103 3.71 7.46 7.24
C TRP A 103 5.07 8.13 6.98
N PRO A 104 5.60 8.91 7.94
CA PRO A 104 6.80 9.74 7.74
C PRO A 104 8.03 8.92 7.33
N ASP A 105 8.12 7.69 7.83
CA ASP A 105 9.23 6.76 7.58
C ASP A 105 9.02 5.89 6.34
N LEU A 106 7.89 6.03 5.64
CA LEU A 106 7.57 5.29 4.42
C LEU A 106 7.49 6.22 3.22
N ARG A 107 7.58 5.63 2.03
CA ARG A 107 7.31 6.28 0.75
C ARG A 107 6.27 5.48 -0.01
N PHE A 108 5.38 6.17 -0.69
CA PHE A 108 4.57 5.53 -1.71
C PHE A 108 5.42 5.40 -2.98
N GLU A 109 5.75 4.16 -3.34
CA GLU A 109 6.48 3.78 -4.54
C GLU A 109 5.51 3.46 -5.68
N VAL A 110 5.75 4.06 -6.83
CA VAL A 110 5.21 3.61 -8.11
C VAL A 110 6.36 3.07 -8.93
N LEU A 111 6.37 1.75 -9.15
CA LEU A 111 7.34 1.07 -9.99
C LEU A 111 6.86 1.08 -11.44
N LEU A 112 7.69 1.62 -12.32
CA LEU A 112 7.44 1.74 -13.75
C LEU A 112 8.33 0.78 -14.52
N ALA A 113 7.73 0.08 -15.46
CA ALA A 113 8.45 -0.66 -16.49
C ALA A 113 9.15 0.28 -17.48
N PRO A 114 10.08 -0.23 -18.31
CA PRO A 114 10.75 0.59 -19.33
C PRO A 114 9.78 1.29 -20.31
N ASN A 115 8.60 0.73 -20.54
CA ASN A 115 7.57 1.33 -21.39
C ASN A 115 6.67 2.34 -20.66
N GLY A 116 6.96 2.67 -19.40
CA GLY A 116 6.19 3.59 -18.56
C GLY A 116 4.90 3.01 -17.98
N ALA A 117 4.64 1.71 -18.17
CA ALA A 117 3.53 1.02 -17.51
C ALA A 117 3.81 0.91 -16.01
N VAL A 118 2.77 1.13 -15.20
CA VAL A 118 2.87 0.91 -13.75
C VAL A 118 2.79 -0.59 -13.47
N TRP A 119 3.83 -1.12 -12.85
CA TRP A 119 3.89 -2.52 -12.44
C TRP A 119 3.42 -2.73 -11.01
N ASN A 120 3.88 -1.91 -10.07
CA ASN A 120 3.51 -2.01 -8.65
C ASN A 120 3.38 -0.64 -8.00
N GLU A 121 2.56 -0.56 -6.94
CA GLU A 121 2.14 0.68 -6.28
C GLU A 121 2.01 0.47 -4.77
N TRP A 122 3.10 0.60 -3.99
CA TRP A 122 3.13 0.18 -2.57
C TRP A 122 3.80 1.21 -1.66
N LEU A 123 3.51 1.11 -0.36
CA LEU A 123 4.29 1.72 0.70
C LEU A 123 5.57 0.90 0.91
N VAL A 124 6.72 1.56 0.80
CA VAL A 124 8.06 1.01 1.03
C VAL A 124 8.76 1.83 2.11
N ARG A 125 9.76 1.24 2.79
CA ARG A 125 10.60 1.97 3.73
C ARG A 125 11.33 3.10 3.00
N ALA A 126 11.33 4.30 3.58
CA ALA A 126 12.08 5.41 3.02
C ALA A 126 13.58 5.06 2.94
N PRO A 127 14.28 5.35 1.83
CA PRO A 127 15.70 5.07 1.71
C PRO A 127 16.51 5.65 2.88
N GLY A 128 17.39 4.85 3.47
CA GLY A 128 18.21 5.24 4.63
C GLY A 128 17.50 5.22 5.98
N THR A 129 16.19 4.98 6.03
CA THR A 129 15.44 4.81 7.29
C THR A 129 15.54 3.36 7.76
N PRO A 130 15.86 3.09 9.04
CA PRO A 130 15.89 1.72 9.54
C PRO A 130 14.51 1.07 9.48
N GLY A 131 14.47 -0.19 9.06
CA GLY A 131 13.26 -1.01 9.13
C GLY A 131 13.00 -1.56 10.55
N PRO A 132 11.81 -2.13 10.79
CA PRO A 132 11.48 -2.77 12.05
C PRO A 132 12.35 -4.02 12.29
N ALA A 133 12.65 -4.30 13.56
CA ALA A 133 13.39 -5.48 13.96
C ALA A 133 12.46 -6.69 14.11
N LEU A 134 12.10 -7.33 13.00
CA LEU A 134 11.18 -8.47 12.99
C LEU A 134 11.90 -9.78 13.35
N ARG A 135 11.49 -10.41 14.44
CA ARG A 135 12.08 -11.66 14.97
C ARG A 135 11.02 -12.74 15.22
N THR A 136 9.89 -12.34 15.79
CA THR A 136 8.80 -13.25 16.15
C THR A 136 7.47 -12.78 15.56
N LEU A 137 6.43 -13.58 15.75
CA LEU A 137 5.06 -13.20 15.41
C LEU A 137 4.58 -11.95 16.15
N ASP A 138 5.09 -11.69 17.35
CA ASP A 138 4.67 -10.57 18.18
C ASP A 138 5.10 -9.22 17.58
N ASP A 139 6.12 -9.22 16.72
CA ASP A 139 6.59 -8.02 15.99
C ASP A 139 5.68 -7.67 14.81
N LEU A 140 4.76 -8.56 14.41
CA LEU A 140 3.90 -8.43 13.24
C LEU A 140 2.53 -7.85 13.59
N THR A 141 2.54 -6.62 14.10
CA THR A 141 1.31 -5.84 14.32
C THR A 141 0.87 -5.12 13.04
N PRO A 142 -0.42 -4.78 12.88
CA PRO A 142 -0.89 -4.02 11.73
C PRO A 142 -0.06 -2.76 11.50
N TRP A 143 0.38 -2.57 10.26
CA TRP A 143 1.22 -1.48 9.77
C TRP A 143 2.67 -1.45 10.28
N SER A 144 3.13 -2.47 11.02
CA SER A 144 4.50 -2.50 11.56
C SER A 144 5.58 -2.64 10.49
N CYS A 145 5.28 -3.36 9.42
CA CYS A 145 6.25 -3.66 8.37
C CYS A 145 5.65 -3.69 6.96
N THR A 146 6.55 -3.52 6.00
CA THR A 146 6.29 -3.71 4.57
C THR A 146 6.43 -5.17 4.16
N VAL A 147 5.90 -5.50 2.98
CA VAL A 147 6.00 -6.84 2.37
C VAL A 147 7.46 -7.27 2.17
N ASP A 148 8.33 -6.36 1.71
CA ASP A 148 9.76 -6.65 1.49
C ASP A 148 10.51 -6.89 2.80
N GLU A 149 10.18 -6.13 3.86
CA GLU A 149 10.75 -6.31 5.19
C GLU A 149 10.35 -7.67 5.79
N ALA A 150 9.07 -8.05 5.67
CA ALA A 150 8.59 -9.35 6.14
C ALA A 150 9.21 -10.52 5.34
N ALA A 151 9.25 -10.42 4.01
CA ALA A 151 9.82 -11.44 3.14
C ALA A 151 11.31 -11.70 3.44
N ARG A 152 12.06 -10.63 3.77
CA ARG A 152 13.46 -10.72 4.15
C ARG A 152 13.64 -11.31 5.55
N ALA A 153 12.85 -10.86 6.52
CA ALA A 153 12.99 -11.27 7.92
C ALA A 153 12.62 -12.76 8.14
N PHE A 154 11.62 -13.27 7.42
CA PHE A 154 11.10 -14.62 7.60
C PHE A 154 11.39 -15.55 6.42
N ALA A 155 12.56 -15.40 5.81
CA ALA A 155 12.98 -16.26 4.71
C ALA A 155 13.03 -17.76 5.12
N PRO A 156 12.61 -18.70 4.26
CA PRO A 156 12.02 -18.46 2.94
C PRO A 156 10.54 -18.04 3.05
N ALA A 157 10.18 -16.93 2.41
CA ALA A 157 8.81 -16.49 2.24
C ALA A 157 8.32 -16.82 0.83
N ARG A 158 7.07 -17.29 0.71
CA ARG A 158 6.42 -17.63 -0.55
C ARG A 158 5.28 -16.64 -0.82
N PRO A 159 5.24 -15.99 -2.00
CA PRO A 159 4.09 -15.18 -2.39
C PRO A 159 2.81 -16.01 -2.41
N LEU A 160 1.73 -15.42 -1.92
CA LEU A 160 0.38 -15.93 -2.05
C LEU A 160 -0.42 -14.98 -2.94
N GLU A 161 -1.35 -15.52 -3.72
CA GLU A 161 -2.24 -14.70 -4.54
C GLU A 161 -3.12 -13.81 -3.64
N GLY A 162 -3.09 -12.51 -3.91
CA GLY A 162 -3.90 -11.55 -3.18
C GLY A 162 -5.37 -11.65 -3.56
N THR A 163 -6.27 -11.44 -2.60
CA THR A 163 -7.73 -11.53 -2.86
C THR A 163 -8.31 -10.32 -3.60
N ALA A 164 -7.48 -9.33 -3.94
CA ALA A 164 -7.85 -8.09 -4.66
C ALA A 164 -6.58 -7.43 -5.25
N PRO A 165 -6.70 -6.52 -6.25
CA PRO A 165 -5.54 -5.95 -6.96
C PRO A 165 -4.48 -5.25 -6.10
N THR A 166 -4.87 -4.71 -4.94
CA THR A 166 -3.98 -3.99 -4.02
C THR A 166 -3.60 -4.81 -2.78
N ARG A 167 -4.07 -6.06 -2.72
CA ARG A 167 -3.80 -7.01 -1.66
C ARG A 167 -2.70 -7.95 -2.09
N TRP A 168 -1.83 -8.29 -1.16
CA TRP A 168 -0.75 -9.24 -1.37
C TRP A 168 -0.67 -10.18 -0.18
N GLY A 169 -0.28 -11.43 -0.40
CA GLY A 169 -0.06 -12.39 0.68
C GLY A 169 1.36 -12.94 0.69
N LEU A 170 1.85 -13.26 1.89
CA LEU A 170 3.10 -14.00 2.08
C LEU A 170 2.86 -15.18 3.02
N ALA A 171 3.28 -16.36 2.61
CA ALA A 171 3.41 -17.52 3.49
C ALA A 171 4.86 -17.64 3.97
N PHE A 172 5.06 -17.81 5.27
CA PHE A 172 6.38 -18.04 5.86
C PHE A 172 6.26 -18.80 7.18
N THR A 173 7.40 -19.08 7.79
CA THR A 173 7.45 -19.63 9.15
C THR A 173 8.08 -18.60 10.09
N ALA A 174 7.47 -18.38 11.25
CA ALA A 174 7.99 -17.50 12.30
C ALA A 174 7.88 -18.18 13.66
N ALA A 175 8.72 -17.78 14.62
CA ALA A 175 8.57 -18.22 16.01
C ALA A 175 7.46 -17.41 16.68
N ASP A 176 6.58 -18.07 17.44
CA ASP A 176 5.68 -17.38 18.38
C ASP A 176 6.44 -16.90 19.63
N GLY A 177 5.75 -16.22 20.56
CA GLY A 177 6.35 -15.72 21.81
C GLY A 177 6.91 -16.82 22.72
N ALA A 178 6.56 -18.09 22.50
CA ALA A 178 7.12 -19.24 23.20
C ALA A 178 8.31 -19.88 22.44
N GLY A 179 8.71 -19.31 21.30
CA GLY A 179 9.79 -19.81 20.46
C GLY A 179 9.37 -20.94 19.51
N VAL A 180 8.09 -21.33 19.48
CA VAL A 180 7.60 -22.41 18.63
C VAL A 180 7.41 -21.91 17.20
N ARG A 181 7.96 -22.65 16.23
CA ARG A 181 7.84 -22.31 14.81
C ARG A 181 6.42 -22.62 14.32
N ARG A 182 5.76 -21.62 13.74
CA ARG A 182 4.40 -21.70 13.19
C ARG A 182 4.40 -21.38 11.70
N GLU A 183 3.51 -22.01 10.96
CA GLU A 183 3.17 -21.58 9.60
C GLU A 183 2.26 -20.35 9.67
N VAL A 184 2.59 -19.36 8.86
CA VAL A 184 1.98 -18.02 8.91
C VAL A 184 1.57 -17.61 7.50
N ALA A 185 0.37 -17.06 7.38
CA ALA A 185 -0.05 -16.30 6.21
C ALA A 185 -0.23 -14.83 6.62
N ALA A 186 0.61 -13.95 6.09
CA ALA A 186 0.50 -12.51 6.29
C ALA A 186 -0.20 -11.86 5.09
N GLU A 187 -1.13 -10.96 5.37
CA GLU A 187 -1.85 -10.19 4.36
C GLU A 187 -1.43 -8.72 4.41
N PHE A 188 -1.17 -8.16 3.24
CA PHE A 188 -0.73 -6.79 3.04
C PHE A 188 -1.73 -6.05 2.17
N THR A 189 -1.87 -4.75 2.40
CA THR A 189 -2.63 -3.84 1.53
C THR A 189 -1.73 -2.64 1.24
N TRP A 190 -1.57 -2.31 -0.04
CA TRP A 190 -0.58 -1.31 -0.49
C TRP A 190 0.84 -1.64 0.00
N GLY A 191 1.20 -2.92 0.09
CA GLY A 191 2.51 -3.36 0.57
C GLY A 191 2.73 -3.25 2.09
N LEU A 192 1.74 -2.78 2.87
CA LEU A 192 1.83 -2.62 4.32
C LEU A 192 1.03 -3.69 5.06
N LEU A 193 1.61 -4.30 6.10
CA LEU A 193 1.02 -5.43 6.83
C LEU A 193 -0.36 -5.06 7.40
N GLN A 194 -1.37 -5.91 7.19
CA GLN A 194 -2.71 -5.70 7.74
C GLN A 194 -3.04 -6.72 8.82
N ARG A 195 -2.72 -7.99 8.61
CA ARG A 195 -2.99 -9.06 9.57
C ARG A 195 -2.12 -10.28 9.29
N VAL A 196 -2.02 -11.13 10.29
CA VAL A 196 -1.42 -12.46 10.19
C VAL A 196 -2.44 -13.51 10.60
N ALA A 197 -2.44 -14.63 9.90
CA ALA A 197 -3.15 -15.84 10.28
C ALA A 197 -2.11 -16.94 10.57
N VAL A 198 -2.28 -17.63 11.69
CA VAL A 198 -1.41 -18.71 12.12
C VAL A 198 -2.13 -20.03 11.90
N SER A 199 -1.49 -20.97 11.21
CA SER A 199 -2.03 -22.32 11.09
C SER A 199 -1.81 -23.08 12.39
N ASP A 200 -2.85 -23.73 12.90
CA ASP A 200 -2.75 -24.64 14.05
C ASP A 200 -1.95 -25.93 13.73
N ARG A 201 -1.67 -26.17 12.45
CA ARG A 201 -0.90 -27.33 12.00
C ARG A 201 0.60 -27.07 12.21
N PRO A 202 1.34 -27.98 12.87
CA PRO A 202 2.80 -27.88 12.94
C PRO A 202 3.39 -27.90 11.52
N PRO A 203 4.52 -27.19 11.28
CA PRO A 203 5.13 -27.14 9.97
C PRO A 203 5.43 -28.55 9.47
N SER A 204 5.03 -28.85 8.23
CA SER A 204 5.27 -30.18 7.65
C SER A 204 6.78 -30.47 7.63
N PRO A 205 7.24 -31.68 8.00
CA PRO A 205 8.66 -32.00 8.15
C PRO A 205 9.48 -32.01 6.84
N GLU A 206 8.88 -31.69 5.69
CA GLU A 206 9.55 -31.67 4.39
C GLU A 206 9.99 -30.25 4.02
N SER A 207 11.15 -29.83 4.55
CA SER A 207 12.08 -28.87 3.92
C SER A 207 13.31 -28.72 4.82
N ARG A 208 14.14 -29.76 4.86
CA ARG A 208 15.57 -29.57 5.13
C ARG A 208 16.32 -29.83 3.81
N PRO A 209 17.32 -29.00 3.46
CA PRO A 209 18.16 -29.24 2.29
C PRO A 209 18.90 -30.57 2.41
#